data_AF-A0A5K0WZJ6-F1
#
_entry.id   AF-A0A5K0WZJ6-F1
#
_cell.length_a   1.000
_cell.length_b   1.000
_cell.length_c   1.000
_cell.angle_alpha   90.00
_cell.angle_beta   90.00
_cell.angle_gamma   90.00
#
_symmetry.space_group_name_H-M   'P 1'
#
loop_
_entity.id
_entity.type
_entity.pdbx_description
1 polymer ?
#
loop_
_entity_poly.entity_id
_entity_poly.type
_entity_poly.pdbx_seq_one_letter_code
_entity_poly.pdbx_strand_id
1 'polypeptide(L)' 'LKTKWEELDYHVNDDWHCGSDHALYWDKEWMDRTFLFLGGLRDEFESIRSQILNCDEVPGIEEV' A
#
# COMPACT_ATOMS: atom_id res chain seq x y z
N LEU A 1 16.73 -12.81 11.60
CA LEU A 1 15.67 -11.87 11.16
C LEU A 1 15.22 -12.21 9.75
N LYS A 2 16.12 -12.20 8.76
CA LYS A 2 15.83 -12.59 7.36
C LYS A 2 15.06 -13.92 7.21
N THR A 3 15.47 -14.95 7.93
CA THR A 3 14.83 -16.29 7.91
C THR A 3 13.38 -16.31 8.40
N LYS A 4 12.98 -15.39 9.29
CA LYS A 4 11.59 -15.32 9.78
C LYS A 4 10.67 -14.60 8.79
N TRP A 5 11.22 -13.68 7.99
CA TRP A 5 10.48 -13.02 6.92
C TRP A 5 10.26 -13.96 5.73
N GLU A 6 11.26 -14.79 5.41
CA GLU A 6 11.18 -15.82 4.38
C GLU A 6 10.12 -16.90 4.71
N GLU A 7 9.89 -17.23 5.99
CA GLU A 7 8.83 -18.16 6.41
C GLU A 7 7.41 -17.59 6.28
N LEU A 8 7.25 -16.27 6.40
CA LEU A 8 5.96 -15.57 6.26
C LEU A 8 5.52 -15.51 4.79
N ASP A 9 6.47 -15.30 3.88
CA ASP A 9 6.22 -15.25 2.43
C ASP A 9 5.82 -16.64 1.88
N TYR A 10 6.33 -17.72 2.50
CA TYR A 10 6.05 -19.10 2.09
C TYR A 10 4.62 -19.59 2.40
N HIS A 11 3.87 -18.87 3.24
CA HIS A 11 2.52 -19.26 3.68
C HIS A 11 1.39 -18.44 3.05
N VAL A 12 1.69 -17.49 2.16
CA VAL A 12 0.66 -16.82 1.35
C VAL A 12 0.32 -17.73 0.18
N ASN A 13 -0.60 -18.66 0.43
CA ASN A 13 -1.18 -19.50 -0.61
C ASN A 13 -2.42 -18.78 -1.15
N ASP A 14 -2.20 -17.77 -2.01
CA ASP A 14 -3.31 -17.13 -2.73
C ASP A 14 -3.74 -18.11 -3.84
N ASP A 15 -4.89 -18.76 -3.67
CA ASP A 15 -5.47 -19.67 -4.66
C ASP A 15 -5.87 -18.89 -5.92
N TRP A 16 -5.01 -18.88 -6.94
CA TRP A 16 -5.26 -18.20 -8.22
C TRP A 16 -6.02 -19.12 -9.18
N HIS A 17 -7.18 -18.66 -9.64
CA HIS A 17 -8.13 -19.41 -10.47
C HIS A 17 -8.40 -18.84 -11.88
N CYS A 18 -8.14 -17.56 -12.21
CA CYS A 18 -8.12 -17.03 -13.60
C CYS A 18 -7.60 -15.56 -13.69
N GLY A 19 -7.67 -14.93 -14.88
CA GLY A 19 -7.23 -13.54 -15.13
C GLY A 19 -7.89 -12.44 -14.28
N SER A 20 -8.99 -12.72 -13.58
CA SER A 20 -9.58 -11.86 -12.56
C SER A 20 -8.68 -11.70 -11.34
N ASP A 21 -7.92 -12.74 -10.99
CA ASP A 21 -7.06 -12.74 -9.81
C ASP A 21 -5.82 -11.85 -10.01
N HIS A 22 -5.46 -11.55 -11.25
CA HIS A 22 -4.41 -10.59 -11.56
C HIS A 22 -4.81 -9.16 -11.19
N ALA A 23 -6.08 -8.79 -11.36
CA ALA A 23 -6.57 -7.47 -10.94
C ALA A 23 -6.62 -7.38 -9.41
N LEU A 24 -7.14 -8.43 -8.74
CA LEU A 24 -7.20 -8.50 -7.28
C LEU A 24 -5.80 -8.49 -6.64
N TYR A 25 -4.86 -9.23 -7.23
CA TYR A 25 -3.45 -9.21 -6.81
C TYR A 25 -2.88 -7.81 -6.94
N TRP A 26 -3.09 -7.14 -8.07
CA TRP A 26 -2.56 -5.80 -8.25
C TRP A 26 -3.21 -4.78 -7.32
N ASP A 27 -4.52 -4.85 -7.08
CA ASP A 27 -5.18 -3.97 -6.12
C ASP A 27 -4.61 -4.15 -4.71
N LYS A 28 -4.37 -5.40 -4.29
CA LYS A 28 -3.73 -5.73 -3.01
C LYS A 28 -2.30 -5.18 -2.94
N GLU A 29 -1.49 -5.42 -3.96
CA GLU A 29 -0.12 -4.91 -4.02
C GLU A 29 -0.06 -3.38 -4.07
N TRP A 30 -0.95 -2.74 -4.83
CA TRP A 30 -1.02 -1.28 -4.89
C TRP A 30 -1.39 -0.68 -3.53
N MET A 31 -2.31 -1.31 -2.80
CA MET A 31 -2.67 -0.90 -1.45
C MET A 31 -1.48 -1.05 -0.49
N ASP A 32 -0.79 -2.20 -0.49
CA ASP A 32 0.36 -2.46 0.38
C ASP A 32 1.52 -1.47 0.11
N ARG A 33 1.82 -1.21 -1.17
CA ARG A 33 2.83 -0.23 -1.57
C ARG A 33 2.47 1.20 -1.16
N THR A 34 1.20 1.57 -1.31
CA THR A 34 0.70 2.89 -0.91
C THR A 34 0.84 3.06 0.61
N PHE A 35 0.47 2.05 1.38
CA PHE A 35 0.61 2.07 2.83
C PHE A 35 2.08 2.19 3.27
N LEU A 36 2.99 1.42 2.66
CA LEU A 36 4.43 1.50 2.93
C LEU A 36 5.00 2.88 2.57
N PHE A 37 4.61 3.45 1.43
CA PHE A 37 5.01 4.79 1.01
C PHE A 37 4.58 5.85 2.03
N LEU A 38 3.30 5.86 2.40
CA LEU A 38 2.75 6.81 3.38
C LEU A 38 3.39 6.64 4.76
N GLY A 39 3.60 5.41 5.21
CA GLY A 39 4.28 5.11 6.47
C GLY A 39 5.73 5.56 6.51
N GLY A 40 6.40 5.61 5.34
CA GLY A 40 7.78 6.05 5.20
C GLY A 40 7.97 7.56 5.05
N LEU A 41 6.89 8.35 4.93
CA LEU A 41 6.98 9.80 4.85
C LEU A 41 7.51 10.40 6.16
N ARG A 42 8.28 11.49 6.03
CA ARG A 42 8.77 12.27 7.17
C ARG A 42 7.58 12.93 7.89
N ASP A 43 7.73 13.17 9.19
CA ASP A 43 6.67 13.74 10.04
C ASP A 43 6.17 15.12 9.59
N GLU A 44 6.99 15.88 8.86
CA GLU A 44 6.58 17.15 8.24
C GLU A 44 5.44 17.01 7.22
N PHE A 45 5.19 15.80 6.70
CA PHE A 45 4.11 15.48 5.78
C PHE A 45 2.89 14.81 6.43
N GLU A 46 2.79 14.84 7.77
CA GLU A 46 1.67 14.21 8.51
C GLU A 46 0.30 14.71 8.04
N SER A 47 0.17 16.00 7.70
CA SER A 47 -1.09 16.56 7.19
C SER A 47 -1.54 15.89 5.88
N ILE A 48 -0.61 15.66 4.95
CA ILE A 48 -0.90 15.02 3.66
C ILE A 48 -1.21 13.54 3.88
N ARG A 49 -0.46 12.86 4.75
CA ARG A 49 -0.70 11.46 5.14
C ARG A 49 -2.11 11.29 5.71
N SER A 50 -2.51 12.17 6.63
CA SER A 50 -3.84 12.16 7.24
C SER A 50 -4.95 12.39 6.21
N GLN A 51 -4.79 13.37 5.29
CA GLN A 51 -5.77 13.62 4.23
C GLN A 51 -5.99 12.40 3.33
N ILE A 52 -4.91 11.77 2.87
CA ILE A 52 -4.98 10.59 2.01
C ILE A 52 -5.64 9.41 2.74
N LEU A 53 -5.27 9.17 4.00
CA LEU A 53 -5.81 8.05 4.79
C LEU A 53 -7.27 8.25 5.22
N ASN A 54 -7.69 9.49 5.45
CA ASN A 54 -9.08 9.82 5.80
C ASN A 54 -10.00 9.95 4.57
N CYS A 55 -9.45 9.82 3.36
CA CYS A 55 -10.15 10.12 2.10
C CYS A 55 -10.70 11.56 2.05
N ASP A 56 -9.99 12.50 2.67
CA ASP A 56 -10.28 13.92 2.53
C ASP A 56 -9.85 14.40 1.13
N GLU A 57 -10.46 15.49 0.65
CA GLU A 57 -10.09 16.10 -0.62
C GLU A 57 -8.63 16.59 -0.53
N VAL A 58 -7.74 15.96 -1.30
CA VAL A 58 -6.32 16.33 -1.34
C VAL A 58 -6.16 17.56 -2.23
N PRO A 59 -5.52 18.65 -1.77
CA PRO A 59 -5.28 19.83 -2.59
C PRO A 59 -4.59 19.46 -3.90
N GLY A 60 -5.02 20.08 -5.00
CA GLY A 60 -4.43 19.84 -6.31
C GLY A 60 -2.95 20.24 -6.34
N ILE A 61 -2.16 19.53 -7.15
CA ILE A 61 -0.71 19.80 -7.34
C ILE A 61 -0.42 21.25 -7.79
N GLU A 62 -1.43 21.95 -8.31
CA GLU A 62 -1.33 23.34 -8.79
C GLU A 62 -1.49 24.40 -7.67
N GLU A 63 -1.87 24.00 -6.44
CA GLU A 63 -1.99 24.90 -5.30
C GLU A 63 -0.68 24.96 -4.47
N VAL A 64 0.39 25.54 -5.05
CA VAL A 64 1.67 25.84 -4.37
C VAL A 64 1.99 27.32 -4.43
#